data_AF-A0A6N9RC36-F1
#
_entry.id   AF-A0A6N9RC36-F1
#
_cell.length_a   1.000
_cell.length_b   1.000
_cell.length_c   1.000
_cell.angle_alpha   90.00
_cell.angle_beta   90.00
_cell.angle_gamma   90.00
#
_symmetry.space_group_name_H-M   'P 1'
#
loop_
_entity.id
_entity.type
_entity.pdbx_description
1 polymer ?
#
loop_
_entity_poly.entity_id
_entity_poly.type
_entity_poly.pdbx_seq_one_letter_code
_entity_poly.pdbx_strand_id
1 'polypeptide(L)'
;MSKGIAVNIGLNFVNPAAYNGWNGELAGCINDARDMYQIATQVGYSATLLTDAQASASEVTRVIGQAARQLAAGDICLVTYSGHGSQINDVTGDEPDGKDETWVLWDRQLLDDELNGLWSGFAAGVRIFLLSDSCHSGTVARVMSFQKKFKSPEFAAQYGRPANAPPRIRAADPAAVHANYLANKTNYEVSQWTHRAAVNASVTLISGCQDNQLSSDGDANGLFTQRLKEVWNDGAFSGSYAQFHSAIVARMPSDQTPNLFRTGVSNPAFDAEKPFSIGAASTGGTGSGSGMSISAPASFTNGATPVSFSVSVPSGHYFAVEVATDASLFNSTANGGQRNDNNFYASWKVAPFRQGNSFTLPLDAWNRLRQGAARLYYRLWCTASPTAWVNYQVTTADTNAQSAPGVALTAQSQPGSGGEDTGTPAITAPTTFPANGAAPRFQVNPGAGRYYAVEVSTNSWYFTDQYSAQRNDNNFYGSWKVAPFRSSALYPSAFDLPADVWSRLRDNATNGRLYYRMWWTESPTQWVGHGCTTPNSSGQNAPSFALSREFDLASFAQSGK
;
A
#
# COMPACT_ATOMS: atom_id res chain seq x y z
N MET A 1 15.26 20.91 24.10
CA MET A 1 15.37 19.71 23.22
C MET A 1 14.01 19.04 23.22
N SER A 2 13.54 18.60 22.06
CA SER A 2 12.33 17.78 21.96
C SER A 2 12.50 16.50 22.78
N LYS A 3 11.42 16.06 23.41
CA LYS A 3 11.36 14.84 24.21
C LYS A 3 10.71 13.71 23.42
N GLY A 4 11.16 12.48 23.67
CA GLY A 4 10.52 11.26 23.17
C GLY A 4 10.09 10.38 24.34
N ILE A 5 8.82 9.96 24.36
CA ILE A 5 8.34 8.90 25.27
C ILE A 5 7.89 7.71 24.43
N ALA A 6 8.29 6.50 24.82
CA ALA A 6 7.90 5.27 24.13
C ALA A 6 7.14 4.32 25.05
N VAL A 7 6.08 3.69 24.56
CA VAL A 7 5.28 2.67 25.25
C VAL A 7 5.25 1.42 24.39
N ASN A 8 5.94 0.37 24.83
CA ASN A 8 6.11 -0.87 24.07
C ASN A 8 5.34 -2.00 24.76
N ILE A 9 4.39 -2.59 24.05
CA ILE A 9 3.38 -3.51 24.59
C ILE A 9 3.49 -4.84 23.86
N GLY A 10 3.64 -5.94 24.61
CA GLY A 10 3.78 -7.29 24.05
C GLY A 10 3.06 -8.33 24.89
N LEU A 11 2.07 -9.03 24.31
CA LEU A 11 1.34 -10.08 25.01
C LEU A 11 1.54 -11.43 24.30
N ASN A 12 2.23 -12.34 24.97
CA ASN A 12 2.25 -13.75 24.60
C ASN A 12 1.08 -14.50 25.23
N PHE A 13 0.48 -13.95 26.28
CA PHE A 13 -0.66 -14.54 26.96
C PHE A 13 -1.69 -13.49 27.37
N VAL A 14 -2.93 -13.94 27.52
CA VAL A 14 -4.03 -13.19 28.14
C VAL A 14 -4.53 -13.92 29.39
N ASN A 15 -5.29 -13.24 30.25
CA ASN A 15 -5.85 -13.85 31.46
C ASN A 15 -6.96 -14.85 31.09
N PRO A 16 -6.79 -16.16 31.33
CA PRO A 16 -7.82 -17.14 31.00
C PRO A 16 -9.14 -16.88 31.73
N ALA A 17 -9.11 -16.32 32.94
CA ALA A 17 -10.31 -15.99 33.68
C ALA A 17 -11.14 -14.88 33.01
N ALA A 18 -10.51 -13.98 32.27
CA ALA A 18 -11.17 -12.90 31.55
C ALA A 18 -11.63 -13.31 30.12
N TYR A 19 -11.10 -14.42 29.61
CA TYR A 19 -11.29 -14.88 28.24
C TYR A 19 -11.83 -16.32 28.17
N ASN A 20 -12.75 -16.68 29.07
CA ASN A 20 -13.47 -17.97 29.04
C ASN A 20 -12.55 -19.21 28.97
N GLY A 21 -11.46 -19.18 29.74
CA GLY A 21 -10.47 -20.26 29.79
C GLY A 21 -9.40 -20.21 28.69
N TRP A 22 -9.49 -19.29 27.72
CA TRP A 22 -8.49 -19.11 26.67
C TRP A 22 -7.30 -18.29 27.18
N ASN A 23 -6.09 -18.82 27.06
CA ASN A 23 -4.85 -18.17 27.49
C ASN A 23 -4.14 -17.38 26.39
N GLY A 24 -4.62 -17.43 25.14
CA GLY A 24 -4.11 -16.63 24.02
C GLY A 24 -2.63 -16.81 23.72
N GLU A 25 -2.12 -18.04 23.81
CA GLU A 25 -0.69 -18.32 23.66
C GLU A 25 -0.12 -17.91 22.29
N LEU A 26 0.81 -16.96 22.32
CA LEU A 26 1.72 -16.53 21.27
C LEU A 26 3.18 -16.67 21.75
N ALA A 27 4.15 -16.61 20.85
CA ALA A 27 5.57 -16.75 21.17
C ALA A 27 6.38 -15.48 20.91
N GLY A 28 6.04 -14.70 19.88
CA GLY A 28 6.89 -13.61 19.39
C GLY A 28 6.60 -12.22 19.97
N CYS A 29 5.46 -12.01 20.62
CA CYS A 29 5.00 -10.65 20.95
C CYS A 29 5.81 -9.95 22.03
N ILE A 30 6.24 -10.67 23.06
CA ILE A 30 7.14 -10.11 24.08
C ILE A 30 8.50 -9.73 23.47
N ASN A 31 8.99 -10.54 22.53
CA ASN A 31 10.26 -10.26 21.88
C ASN A 31 10.15 -9.04 20.95
N ASP A 32 9.03 -8.88 20.25
CA ASP A 32 8.75 -7.67 19.46
C ASP A 32 8.75 -6.42 20.35
N ALA A 33 8.05 -6.46 21.49
CA ALA A 33 8.02 -5.34 22.42
C ALA A 33 9.40 -5.02 23.00
N ARG A 34 10.22 -6.04 23.28
CA ARG A 34 11.61 -5.85 23.73
C ARG A 34 12.50 -5.24 22.65
N ASP A 35 12.36 -5.67 21.41
CA ASP A 35 13.11 -5.11 20.29
C ASP A 35 12.75 -3.65 20.04
N MET A 36 11.46 -3.32 20.08
CA MET A 36 11.01 -1.94 19.94
C MET A 36 11.45 -1.06 21.11
N TYR A 37 11.42 -1.60 22.34
CA TYR A 37 11.99 -0.94 23.52
C TYR A 37 13.50 -0.66 23.34
N GLN A 38 14.26 -1.60 22.79
CA GLN A 38 15.68 -1.42 22.50
C GLN A 38 15.91 -0.32 21.44
N ILE A 39 15.17 -0.33 20.34
CA ILE A 39 15.24 0.74 19.32
C ILE A 39 14.92 2.10 19.95
N ALA A 40 13.84 2.19 20.72
CA ALA A 40 13.41 3.43 21.35
C ALA A 40 14.48 3.96 22.33
N THR A 41 15.03 3.10 23.19
CA THR A 41 16.07 3.50 24.15
C THR A 41 17.37 3.92 23.45
N GLN A 42 17.79 3.23 22.39
CA GLN A 42 18.97 3.60 21.60
C GLN A 42 18.82 4.97 20.92
N VAL A 43 17.61 5.31 20.47
CA VAL A 43 17.32 6.61 19.83
C VAL A 43 17.10 7.73 20.87
N GLY A 44 17.00 7.38 22.16
CA GLY A 44 16.93 8.33 23.27
C GLY A 44 15.53 8.60 23.83
N TYR A 45 14.55 7.72 23.56
CA TYR A 45 13.23 7.80 24.19
C TYR A 45 13.31 7.41 25.66
N SER A 46 12.48 8.06 26.49
CA SER A 46 12.08 7.50 27.77
C SER A 46 11.07 6.38 27.52
N ALA A 47 11.56 5.14 27.48
CA ALA A 47 10.76 3.98 27.08
C ALA A 47 10.19 3.22 28.28
N THR A 48 8.96 2.72 28.14
CA THR A 48 8.30 1.78 29.05
C THR A 48 8.02 0.47 28.28
N LEU A 49 8.14 -0.67 28.97
CA LEU A 49 7.82 -2.00 28.45
C LEU A 49 6.72 -2.62 29.32
N LEU A 50 5.62 -3.04 28.69
CA LEU A 50 4.50 -3.73 29.33
C LEU A 50 4.32 -5.10 28.68
N THR A 51 4.44 -6.17 29.47
CA THR A 51 4.31 -7.56 28.98
C THR A 51 3.28 -8.37 29.75
N ASP A 52 2.53 -9.22 29.03
CA ASP A 52 1.47 -10.10 29.56
C ASP A 52 0.62 -9.40 30.63
N ALA A 53 0.65 -9.88 31.88
CA ALA A 53 -0.14 -9.37 33.01
C ALA A 53 0.05 -7.87 33.30
N GLN A 54 1.18 -7.29 32.91
CA GLN A 54 1.42 -5.85 33.04
C GLN A 54 0.65 -5.05 31.99
N ALA A 55 0.39 -5.64 30.82
CA ALA A 55 -0.34 -5.01 29.73
C ALA A 55 -1.86 -5.18 29.91
N SER A 56 -2.38 -4.78 31.08
CA SER A 56 -3.83 -4.62 31.29
C SER A 56 -4.33 -3.35 30.60
N ALA A 57 -5.63 -3.30 30.24
CA ALA A 57 -6.24 -2.11 29.67
C ALA A 57 -6.06 -0.89 30.57
N SER A 58 -6.25 -1.05 31.88
CA SER A 58 -6.05 0.05 32.84
C SER A 58 -4.62 0.60 32.83
N GLU A 59 -3.62 -0.28 32.76
CA GLU A 59 -2.21 0.11 32.80
C GLU A 59 -1.75 0.73 31.48
N VAL A 60 -2.15 0.16 30.35
CA VAL A 60 -1.87 0.70 29.01
C VAL A 60 -2.46 2.10 28.87
N THR A 61 -3.75 2.29 29.20
CA THR A 61 -4.41 3.60 29.18
C THR A 61 -3.72 4.58 30.14
N ARG A 62 -3.33 4.14 31.34
CA ARG A 62 -2.63 4.98 32.32
C ARG A 62 -1.28 5.49 31.79
N VAL A 63 -0.47 4.61 31.22
CA VAL A 63 0.88 4.95 30.72
C VAL A 63 0.81 5.85 29.49
N ILE A 64 -0.08 5.56 28.53
CA ILE A 64 -0.29 6.44 27.36
C ILE A 64 -0.82 7.80 27.81
N GLY A 65 -1.79 7.84 28.73
CA GLY A 65 -2.30 9.10 29.29
C GLY A 65 -1.24 9.89 30.07
N GLN A 66 -0.27 9.23 30.68
CA GLN A 66 0.88 9.91 31.30
C GLN A 66 1.79 10.54 30.24
N ALA A 67 2.03 9.88 29.11
CA ALA A 67 2.77 10.46 28.00
C ALA A 67 2.05 11.71 27.45
N ALA A 68 0.73 11.64 27.28
CA ALA A 68 -0.09 12.76 26.81
C ALA A 68 0.02 14.00 27.71
N ARG A 69 0.11 13.82 29.03
CA ARG A 69 0.30 14.92 30.00
C ARG A 69 1.72 15.50 30.02
N GLN A 70 2.72 14.77 29.54
CA GLN A 70 4.13 15.16 29.63
C GLN A 70 4.68 15.75 28.33
N LEU A 71 4.14 15.36 27.18
CA LEU A 71 4.60 15.77 25.86
C LEU A 71 3.88 17.05 25.40
N ALA A 72 4.65 17.96 24.80
CA ALA A 72 4.17 19.22 24.26
C ALA A 72 4.52 19.36 22.77
N ALA A 73 4.11 20.46 22.15
CA ALA A 73 4.39 20.73 20.74
C ALA A 73 5.88 20.53 20.39
N GLY A 74 6.15 19.74 19.34
CA GLY A 74 7.50 19.38 18.92
C GLY A 74 8.06 18.11 19.56
N ASP A 75 7.40 17.54 20.57
CA ASP A 75 7.75 16.25 21.16
C ASP A 75 7.15 15.07 20.36
N ILE A 76 7.55 13.84 20.69
CA ILE A 76 7.05 12.63 20.04
C ILE A 76 6.68 11.53 21.05
N CYS A 77 5.56 10.86 20.80
CA CYS A 77 5.15 9.63 21.45
C CYS A 77 5.32 8.47 20.48
N LEU A 78 6.04 7.42 20.87
CA LEU A 78 6.07 6.13 20.18
C LEU A 78 5.19 5.14 20.94
N VAL A 79 4.24 4.51 20.27
CA VAL A 79 3.47 3.40 20.83
C VAL A 79 3.66 2.19 19.95
N THR A 80 4.03 1.06 20.54
CA THR A 80 4.14 -0.21 19.81
C THR A 80 3.30 -1.26 20.48
N TYR A 81 2.50 -1.98 19.70
CA TYR A 81 1.67 -3.08 20.15
C TYR A 81 1.97 -4.34 19.37
N SER A 82 2.16 -5.43 20.10
CA SER A 82 2.27 -6.77 19.55
C SER A 82 1.41 -7.72 20.39
N GLY A 83 0.43 -8.34 19.76
CA GLY A 83 -0.51 -9.22 20.44
C GLY A 83 -1.68 -9.57 19.54
N HIS A 84 -2.69 -10.23 20.10
CA HIS A 84 -3.91 -10.54 19.37
C HIS A 84 -4.71 -9.28 19.04
N GLY A 85 -5.35 -9.26 17.87
CA GLY A 85 -6.44 -8.34 17.56
C GLY A 85 -7.77 -9.07 17.37
N SER A 86 -8.86 -8.33 17.52
CA SER A 86 -10.24 -8.80 17.35
C SER A 86 -11.13 -7.64 16.88
N GLN A 87 -12.37 -7.96 16.51
CA GLN A 87 -13.41 -7.01 16.18
C GLN A 87 -14.63 -7.19 17.09
N ILE A 88 -15.30 -6.09 17.42
CA ILE A 88 -16.64 -6.10 18.02
C ILE A 88 -17.66 -5.47 17.06
N ASN A 89 -18.95 -5.55 17.37
CA ASN A 89 -19.95 -4.86 16.54
C ASN A 89 -19.96 -3.37 16.91
N ASP A 90 -19.87 -2.51 15.89
CA ASP A 90 -20.13 -1.08 16.02
C ASP A 90 -21.64 -0.87 16.25
N VAL A 91 -22.01 -0.27 17.40
CA VAL A 91 -23.41 0.03 17.74
C VAL A 91 -23.83 1.46 17.37
N THR A 92 -22.91 2.23 16.78
CA THR A 92 -23.10 3.64 16.42
C THR A 92 -23.23 3.83 14.90
N GLY A 93 -22.64 2.94 14.11
CA GLY A 93 -22.68 2.93 12.65
C GLY A 93 -21.76 3.95 11.99
N ASP A 94 -20.65 4.34 12.62
CA ASP A 94 -19.66 5.24 12.02
C ASP A 94 -18.60 4.54 11.18
N GLU A 95 -18.48 3.21 11.29
CA GLU A 95 -17.53 2.44 10.49
C GLU A 95 -18.15 1.81 9.23
N PRO A 96 -17.49 1.84 8.06
CA PRO A 96 -18.06 1.37 6.79
C PRO A 96 -18.41 -0.12 6.74
N ASP A 97 -17.78 -0.96 7.56
CA ASP A 97 -18.03 -2.40 7.69
C ASP A 97 -18.82 -2.77 8.97
N GLY A 98 -19.09 -1.78 9.82
CA GLY A 98 -19.84 -1.90 11.08
C GLY A 98 -19.12 -2.68 12.18
N LYS A 99 -17.78 -2.55 12.29
CA LYS A 99 -16.95 -3.37 13.18
C LYS A 99 -15.77 -2.62 13.83
N ASP A 100 -15.90 -2.18 15.09
CA ASP A 100 -14.75 -1.59 15.79
C ASP A 100 -13.61 -2.59 16.00
N GLU A 101 -12.39 -2.11 15.77
CA GLU A 101 -11.17 -2.87 15.96
C GLU A 101 -10.69 -2.82 17.41
N THR A 102 -10.08 -3.92 17.87
CA THR A 102 -9.63 -4.02 19.26
C THR A 102 -8.24 -4.62 19.41
N TRP A 103 -7.51 -4.11 20.41
CA TRP A 103 -6.34 -4.78 20.99
C TRP A 103 -6.80 -5.71 22.11
N VAL A 104 -6.41 -6.98 22.04
CA VAL A 104 -6.72 -7.96 23.09
C VAL A 104 -5.64 -7.88 24.17
N LEU A 105 -5.91 -7.09 25.22
CA LEU A 105 -5.02 -6.90 26.36
C LEU A 105 -5.22 -7.99 27.41
N TRP A 106 -4.46 -7.95 28.51
CA TRP A 106 -4.45 -9.03 29.50
C TRP A 106 -5.83 -9.33 30.10
N ASP A 107 -6.59 -8.31 30.42
CA ASP A 107 -7.84 -8.36 31.19
C ASP A 107 -9.10 -8.11 30.33
N ARG A 108 -8.98 -7.35 29.25
CA ARG A 108 -10.08 -7.08 28.33
C ARG A 108 -9.59 -6.56 26.98
N GLN A 109 -10.49 -6.49 26.01
CA GLN A 109 -10.25 -5.81 24.75
C GLN A 109 -10.18 -4.28 24.98
N LEU A 110 -9.34 -3.58 24.23
CA LEU A 110 -9.25 -2.11 24.19
C LEU A 110 -9.64 -1.65 22.78
N LEU A 111 -10.67 -0.81 22.67
CA LEU A 111 -11.19 -0.37 21.38
C LEU A 111 -10.27 0.68 20.76
N ASP A 112 -10.25 0.73 19.44
CA ASP A 112 -9.74 1.85 18.65
C ASP A 112 -10.37 3.20 19.04
N ASP A 113 -11.65 3.23 19.39
CA ASP A 113 -12.31 4.43 19.93
C ASP A 113 -11.67 4.87 21.25
N GLU A 114 -11.39 3.94 22.17
CA GLU A 114 -10.68 4.27 23.42
C GLU A 114 -9.25 4.76 23.15
N LEU A 115 -8.57 4.17 22.16
CA LEU A 115 -7.27 4.63 21.68
C LEU A 115 -7.38 6.05 21.07
N ASN A 116 -8.41 6.34 20.29
CA ASN A 116 -8.69 7.66 19.73
C ASN A 116 -8.91 8.70 20.83
N GLY A 117 -9.66 8.32 21.87
CA GLY A 117 -9.79 9.09 23.10
C GLY A 117 -8.43 9.42 23.73
N LEU A 118 -7.52 8.45 23.80
CA LEU A 118 -6.16 8.69 24.29
C LEU A 118 -5.35 9.63 23.38
N TRP A 119 -5.43 9.48 22.06
CA TRP A 119 -4.77 10.37 21.10
C TRP A 119 -5.27 11.81 21.22
N SER A 120 -6.56 12.00 21.48
CA SER A 120 -7.16 13.33 21.68
C SER A 120 -6.62 14.07 22.91
N GLY A 121 -6.07 13.33 23.89
CA GLY A 121 -5.46 13.90 25.09
C GLY A 121 -4.08 14.54 24.87
N PHE A 122 -3.44 14.30 23.72
CA PHE A 122 -2.13 14.90 23.41
C PHE A 122 -2.27 16.34 22.91
N ALA A 123 -1.31 17.19 23.29
CA ALA A 123 -1.28 18.58 22.87
C ALA A 123 -1.09 18.74 21.35
N ALA A 124 -1.59 19.84 20.80
CA ALA A 124 -1.36 20.19 19.40
C ALA A 124 0.14 20.28 19.08
N GLY A 125 0.55 19.76 17.92
CA GLY A 125 1.95 19.72 17.51
C GLY A 125 2.79 18.60 18.16
N VAL A 126 2.20 17.74 19.01
CA VAL A 126 2.81 16.46 19.38
C VAL A 126 2.71 15.50 18.21
N ARG A 127 3.79 14.75 17.97
CA ARG A 127 3.84 13.67 16.98
C ARG A 127 3.56 12.34 17.69
N ILE A 128 2.74 11.48 17.09
CA ILE A 128 2.47 10.13 17.59
C ILE A 128 2.83 9.15 16.47
N PHE A 129 3.77 8.27 16.73
CA PHE A 129 4.09 7.14 15.86
C PHE A 129 3.56 5.85 16.49
N LEU A 130 2.64 5.19 15.80
CA LEU A 130 2.01 3.96 16.23
C LEU A 130 2.47 2.79 15.35
N LEU A 131 2.94 1.72 15.97
CA LEU A 131 3.28 0.46 15.34
C LEU A 131 2.38 -0.64 15.90
N SER A 132 1.56 -1.28 15.08
CA SER A 132 0.61 -2.32 15.54
C SER A 132 0.81 -3.63 14.80
N ASP A 133 1.52 -4.58 15.40
CA ASP A 133 1.75 -5.93 14.85
C ASP A 133 0.67 -6.91 15.35
N SER A 134 -0.58 -6.67 14.93
CA SER A 134 -1.78 -7.45 15.26
C SER A 134 -2.57 -7.81 13.99
N CYS A 135 -3.50 -8.77 14.07
CA CYS A 135 -4.48 -9.03 12.99
C CYS A 135 -5.87 -8.55 13.39
N HIS A 136 -6.59 -8.00 12.44
CA HIS A 136 -8.02 -7.76 12.53
C HIS A 136 -8.75 -9.05 12.09
N SER A 137 -9.38 -9.73 13.05
CA SER A 137 -10.38 -10.81 12.88
C SER A 137 -10.21 -11.76 11.67
N GLY A 138 -9.55 -12.90 11.87
CA GLY A 138 -9.62 -14.01 10.93
C GLY A 138 -11.00 -14.67 10.97
N THR A 139 -11.80 -14.59 9.91
CA THR A 139 -12.92 -15.53 9.75
C THR A 139 -12.40 -16.97 9.84
N VAL A 140 -13.18 -17.91 10.41
CA VAL A 140 -12.75 -19.32 10.60
C VAL A 140 -12.17 -19.93 9.32
N ALA A 141 -12.72 -19.56 8.16
CA ALA A 141 -12.20 -19.95 6.86
C ALA A 141 -10.79 -19.40 6.55
N ARG A 142 -10.49 -18.14 6.90
CA ARG A 142 -9.15 -17.53 6.75
C ARG A 142 -8.13 -18.17 7.70
N VAL A 143 -8.52 -18.41 8.96
CA VAL A 143 -7.67 -19.12 9.94
C VAL A 143 -7.34 -20.53 9.44
N MET A 144 -8.32 -21.29 8.97
CA MET A 144 -8.13 -22.64 8.42
C MET A 144 -7.26 -22.66 7.15
N SER A 145 -7.46 -21.69 6.26
CA SER A 145 -6.66 -21.54 5.02
C SER A 145 -5.20 -21.22 5.34
N PHE A 146 -4.97 -20.33 6.30
CA PHE A 146 -3.65 -19.93 6.75
C PHE A 146 -2.93 -21.06 7.49
N GLN A 147 -3.66 -21.81 8.34
CA GLN A 147 -3.13 -22.98 9.04
C GLN A 147 -2.76 -24.14 8.10
N LYS A 148 -3.40 -24.26 6.93
CA LYS A 148 -3.11 -25.27 5.91
C LYS A 148 -1.91 -24.88 5.02
N LYS A 149 -1.65 -23.58 4.87
CA LYS A 149 -0.51 -23.01 4.14
C LYS A 149 0.77 -22.94 4.98
N PHE A 150 0.68 -22.49 6.25
CA PHE A 150 1.58 -23.01 7.28
C PHE A 150 1.40 -24.55 7.32
N LYS A 151 2.21 -25.41 7.93
CA LYS A 151 2.14 -26.88 7.75
C LYS A 151 2.50 -27.39 6.34
N SER A 152 2.49 -26.56 5.28
CA SER A 152 3.00 -26.99 3.96
C SER A 152 4.54 -27.09 3.97
N PRO A 153 5.13 -28.15 3.39
CA PRO A 153 6.59 -28.28 3.25
C PRO A 153 7.24 -27.16 2.44
N GLU A 154 6.53 -26.64 1.43
CA GLU A 154 6.98 -25.56 0.57
C GLU A 154 7.12 -24.24 1.35
N PHE A 155 6.12 -23.93 2.19
CA PHE A 155 6.19 -22.79 3.10
C PHE A 155 7.30 -23.00 4.14
N ALA A 156 7.46 -24.21 4.65
CA ALA A 156 8.52 -24.50 5.61
C ALA A 156 9.93 -24.30 5.02
N ALA A 157 10.15 -24.73 3.78
CA ALA A 157 11.40 -24.56 3.06
C ALA A 157 11.66 -23.09 2.69
N GLN A 158 10.64 -22.34 2.29
CA GLN A 158 10.76 -20.92 1.94
C GLN A 158 11.26 -20.05 3.12
N TYR A 159 10.93 -20.43 4.36
CA TYR A 159 11.24 -19.65 5.55
C TYR A 159 12.16 -20.35 6.55
N GLY A 160 12.80 -21.47 6.16
CA GLY A 160 13.78 -22.17 6.99
C GLY A 160 13.22 -22.73 8.32
N ARG A 161 11.93 -23.11 8.33
CA ARG A 161 11.21 -23.50 9.55
C ARG A 161 11.00 -25.03 9.62
N PRO A 162 10.76 -25.61 10.80
CA PRO A 162 10.33 -27.01 10.91
C PRO A 162 8.93 -27.20 10.30
N ALA A 163 8.76 -28.20 9.42
CA ALA A 163 7.47 -28.49 8.76
C ALA A 163 6.31 -28.73 9.75
N ASN A 164 6.63 -29.20 10.96
CA ASN A 164 5.66 -29.57 11.99
C ASN A 164 5.44 -28.50 13.08
N ALA A 165 6.03 -27.30 12.96
CA ALA A 165 5.79 -26.23 13.93
C ALA A 165 4.33 -25.72 13.84
N PRO A 166 3.59 -25.63 14.96
CA PRO A 166 2.20 -25.17 14.93
C PRO A 166 2.14 -23.71 14.48
N PRO A 167 1.29 -23.36 13.49
CA PRO A 167 1.05 -21.96 13.13
C PRO A 167 0.49 -21.18 14.32
N ARG A 168 1.17 -20.09 14.71
CA ARG A 168 0.63 -19.08 15.59
C ARG A 168 0.28 -17.84 14.77
N ILE A 169 -0.97 -17.41 14.88
CA ILE A 169 -1.48 -16.22 14.21
C ILE A 169 -1.97 -15.25 15.27
N ARG A 170 -1.80 -13.95 15.03
CA ARG A 170 -2.19 -12.90 15.98
C ARG A 170 -3.67 -12.54 15.88
N ALA A 171 -4.52 -13.55 15.69
CA ALA A 171 -5.98 -13.44 15.67
C ALA A 171 -6.56 -14.15 16.89
N ALA A 172 -7.48 -13.51 17.59
CA ALA A 172 -8.04 -14.04 18.83
C ALA A 172 -9.05 -15.17 18.61
N ASP A 173 -9.28 -16.00 19.63
CA ASP A 173 -10.38 -16.98 19.63
C ASP A 173 -11.74 -16.24 19.65
N PRO A 174 -12.60 -16.43 18.63
CA PRO A 174 -13.88 -15.71 18.54
C PRO A 174 -14.84 -15.97 19.70
N ALA A 175 -14.84 -17.17 20.29
CA ALA A 175 -15.70 -17.47 21.43
C ALA A 175 -15.18 -16.80 22.70
N ALA A 176 -13.85 -16.77 22.88
CA ALA A 176 -13.21 -16.14 24.03
C ALA A 176 -13.42 -14.62 24.04
N VAL A 177 -13.18 -13.94 22.90
CA VAL A 177 -13.38 -12.49 22.79
C VAL A 177 -14.85 -12.09 22.83
N HIS A 178 -15.76 -12.94 22.34
CA HIS A 178 -17.20 -12.70 22.49
C HIS A 178 -17.65 -12.83 23.95
N ALA A 179 -17.15 -13.81 24.69
CA ALA A 179 -17.43 -13.93 26.12
C ALA A 179 -16.89 -12.71 26.90
N ASN A 180 -15.68 -12.25 26.57
CA ASN A 180 -15.12 -11.03 27.15
C ASN A 180 -15.95 -9.78 26.80
N TYR A 181 -16.46 -9.69 25.56
CA TYR A 181 -17.42 -8.65 25.14
C TYR A 181 -18.66 -8.65 26.04
N LEU A 182 -19.32 -9.80 26.21
CA LEU A 182 -20.52 -9.89 27.03
C LEU A 182 -20.27 -9.51 28.49
N ALA A 183 -19.11 -9.88 29.05
CA ALA A 183 -18.74 -9.56 30.42
C ALA A 183 -18.49 -8.05 30.65
N ASN A 184 -18.12 -7.31 29.61
CA ASN A 184 -17.77 -5.88 29.68
C ASN A 184 -18.68 -4.99 28.82
N LYS A 185 -19.83 -5.52 28.38
CA LYS A 185 -20.68 -4.94 27.33
C LYS A 185 -20.98 -3.46 27.54
N THR A 186 -21.43 -3.09 28.75
CA THR A 186 -21.77 -1.70 29.06
C THR A 186 -20.59 -0.75 28.89
N ASN A 187 -19.37 -1.17 29.25
CA ASN A 187 -18.18 -0.34 29.09
C ASN A 187 -17.84 -0.16 27.61
N TYR A 188 -17.94 -1.22 26.81
CA TYR A 188 -17.69 -1.14 25.37
C TYR A 188 -18.69 -0.25 24.65
N GLU A 189 -19.99 -0.45 24.89
CA GLU A 189 -21.02 0.37 24.28
C GLU A 189 -20.87 1.85 24.69
N VAL A 190 -20.60 2.15 25.96
CA VAL A 190 -20.35 3.54 26.39
C VAL A 190 -19.11 4.12 25.70
N SER A 191 -18.01 3.38 25.64
CA SER A 191 -16.77 3.85 25.05
C SER A 191 -16.92 4.24 23.59
N GLN A 192 -17.71 3.50 22.80
CA GLN A 192 -17.98 3.80 21.40
C GLN A 192 -18.66 5.18 21.20
N TRP A 193 -19.53 5.58 22.14
CA TRP A 193 -20.21 6.88 22.07
C TRP A 193 -19.36 8.04 22.61
N THR A 194 -18.44 7.79 23.54
CA THR A 194 -17.77 8.86 24.30
C THR A 194 -16.40 9.29 23.78
N HIS A 195 -15.72 8.48 22.96
CA HIS A 195 -14.32 8.72 22.58
C HIS A 195 -14.10 9.21 21.14
N ARG A 196 -15.06 9.96 20.59
CA ARG A 196 -15.03 10.55 19.23
C ARG A 196 -14.40 11.95 19.16
N ALA A 197 -13.53 12.28 20.11
CA ALA A 197 -12.94 13.61 20.18
C ALA A 197 -11.96 13.86 19.03
N ALA A 198 -11.89 15.11 18.57
CA ALA A 198 -10.92 15.51 17.55
C ALA A 198 -9.49 15.36 18.08
N VAL A 199 -8.64 14.69 17.30
CA VAL A 199 -7.22 14.50 17.64
C VAL A 199 -6.40 15.70 17.15
N ASN A 200 -5.88 16.48 18.09
CA ASN A 200 -5.07 17.67 17.80
C ASN A 200 -3.58 17.38 17.54
N ALA A 201 -3.13 16.17 17.89
CA ALA A 201 -1.80 15.66 17.55
C ALA A 201 -1.75 15.13 16.11
N SER A 202 -0.54 14.89 15.61
CA SER A 202 -0.32 14.24 14.31
C SER A 202 -0.01 12.76 14.53
N VAL A 203 -0.82 11.86 13.96
CA VAL A 203 -0.69 10.42 14.17
C VAL A 203 -0.31 9.72 12.87
N THR A 204 0.80 8.99 12.90
CA THR A 204 1.22 8.07 11.83
C THR A 204 1.18 6.65 12.36
N LEU A 205 0.41 5.78 11.72
CA LEU A 205 0.24 4.37 12.07
C LEU A 205 0.85 3.49 10.97
N ILE A 206 1.67 2.51 11.35
CA ILE A 206 2.02 1.35 10.51
C ILE A 206 1.53 0.07 11.18
N SER A 207 0.66 -0.68 10.52
CA SER A 207 0.14 -1.97 11.02
C SER A 207 0.82 -3.16 10.34
N GLY A 208 0.77 -4.34 10.97
CA GLY A 208 1.46 -5.56 10.52
C GLY A 208 0.83 -6.26 9.30
N CYS A 209 -0.44 -5.95 8.97
CA CYS A 209 -1.15 -6.48 7.80
C CYS A 209 -2.27 -5.53 7.33
N GLN A 210 -2.83 -5.78 6.14
CA GLN A 210 -4.08 -5.17 5.68
C GLN A 210 -5.28 -5.80 6.42
N ASP A 211 -6.42 -5.12 6.40
CA ASP A 211 -7.67 -5.54 7.04
C ASP A 211 -8.18 -6.90 6.51
N ASN A 212 -7.77 -7.28 5.30
CA ASN A 212 -8.12 -8.57 4.70
C ASN A 212 -7.08 -9.69 4.91
N GLN A 213 -6.03 -9.46 5.70
CA GLN A 213 -4.88 -10.35 5.87
C GLN A 213 -4.65 -10.73 7.35
N LEU A 214 -3.74 -11.68 7.58
CA LEU A 214 -3.33 -12.11 8.93
C LEU A 214 -1.85 -11.80 9.15
N SER A 215 -1.54 -11.31 10.35
CA SER A 215 -0.20 -11.16 10.92
C SER A 215 0.29 -12.47 11.56
N SER A 216 1.40 -12.98 11.01
CA SER A 216 2.08 -14.17 11.51
C SER A 216 2.86 -13.88 12.80
N ASP A 217 2.70 -14.77 13.78
CA ASP A 217 3.59 -14.86 14.93
C ASP A 217 4.71 -15.87 14.60
N GLY A 218 5.91 -15.37 14.31
CA GLY A 218 7.06 -16.23 14.01
C GLY A 218 7.63 -16.90 15.27
N ASP A 219 8.61 -17.79 15.10
CA ASP A 219 9.17 -18.58 16.21
C ASP A 219 9.96 -17.74 17.24
N ALA A 220 10.44 -16.56 16.85
CA ALA A 220 11.16 -15.62 17.72
C ALA A 220 10.47 -14.25 17.83
N ASN A 221 9.90 -13.75 16.74
CA ASN A 221 9.32 -12.40 16.61
C ASN A 221 8.16 -12.44 15.60
N GLY A 222 7.29 -11.45 15.59
CA GLY A 222 6.31 -11.25 14.51
C GLY A 222 7.01 -11.02 13.17
N LEU A 223 6.44 -11.53 12.08
CA LEU A 223 7.07 -11.41 10.76
C LEU A 223 7.26 -9.94 10.36
N PHE A 224 6.28 -9.07 10.66
CA PHE A 224 6.38 -7.64 10.43
C PHE A 224 7.53 -7.03 11.23
N THR A 225 7.60 -7.30 12.53
CA THR A 225 8.66 -6.77 13.40
C THR A 225 10.06 -7.23 12.94
N GLN A 226 10.21 -8.48 12.47
CA GLN A 226 11.47 -8.96 11.88
C GLN A 226 11.88 -8.12 10.66
N ARG A 227 10.98 -7.92 9.70
CA ARG A 227 11.27 -7.12 8.48
C ARG A 227 11.50 -5.65 8.80
N LEU A 228 10.81 -5.11 9.79
CA LEU A 228 11.03 -3.76 10.30
C LEU A 228 12.47 -3.60 10.79
N LYS A 229 12.97 -4.52 11.62
CA LYS A 229 14.36 -4.49 12.12
C LYS A 229 15.39 -4.59 11.00
N GLU A 230 15.17 -5.49 10.03
CA GLU A 230 16.05 -5.62 8.86
C GLU A 230 16.14 -4.32 8.04
N VAL A 231 15.02 -3.61 7.88
CA VAL A 231 14.99 -2.32 7.17
C VAL A 231 15.62 -1.23 8.00
N TRP A 232 15.32 -1.19 9.31
CA TRP A 232 15.89 -0.23 10.25
C TRP A 232 17.42 -0.33 10.31
N ASN A 233 17.93 -1.57 10.26
CA ASN A 233 19.35 -1.93 10.18
C ASN A 233 20.18 -1.18 11.22
N ASP A 234 19.83 -1.34 12.50
CA ASP A 234 20.48 -0.69 13.65
C ASP A 234 20.61 0.85 13.51
N GLY A 235 19.60 1.47 12.89
CA GLY A 235 19.55 2.90 12.67
C GLY A 235 20.29 3.37 11.43
N ALA A 236 20.86 2.48 10.60
CA ALA A 236 21.45 2.85 9.33
C ALA A 236 20.40 3.27 8.28
N PHE A 237 19.13 2.94 8.47
CA PHE A 237 18.05 3.38 7.58
C PHE A 237 18.05 4.90 7.40
N SER A 238 17.92 5.34 6.16
CA SER A 238 17.73 6.74 5.78
C SER A 238 16.52 6.86 4.86
N GLY A 239 15.53 7.63 5.28
CA GLY A 239 14.32 7.85 4.50
C GLY A 239 13.15 8.25 5.39
N SER A 240 12.05 8.65 4.77
CA SER A 240 10.80 9.01 5.45
C SER A 240 10.03 7.80 5.96
N TYR A 241 8.97 8.03 6.74
CA TYR A 241 8.02 6.98 7.15
C TYR A 241 7.45 6.18 5.97
N ALA A 242 7.14 6.84 4.84
CA ALA A 242 6.63 6.17 3.64
C ALA A 242 7.67 5.28 2.97
N GLN A 243 8.93 5.72 2.93
CA GLN A 243 10.03 4.93 2.39
C GLN A 243 10.37 3.75 3.31
N PHE A 244 10.26 3.95 4.62
CA PHE A 244 10.43 2.90 5.62
C PHE A 244 9.37 1.81 5.46
N HIS A 245 8.10 2.21 5.43
CA HIS A 245 6.97 1.31 5.16
C HIS A 245 7.15 0.55 3.84
N SER A 246 7.48 1.24 2.75
CA SER A 246 7.68 0.60 1.43
C SER A 246 8.81 -0.42 1.45
N ALA A 247 9.92 -0.13 2.14
CA ALA A 247 11.04 -1.04 2.28
C ALA A 247 10.71 -2.27 3.13
N ILE A 248 9.82 -2.13 4.13
CA ILE A 248 9.27 -3.26 4.89
C ILE A 248 8.38 -4.10 3.99
N VAL A 249 7.39 -3.49 3.31
CA VAL A 249 6.48 -4.17 2.38
C VAL A 249 7.23 -4.99 1.33
N ALA A 250 8.32 -4.45 0.77
CA ALA A 250 9.14 -5.15 -0.22
C ALA A 250 9.79 -6.47 0.29
N ARG A 251 9.87 -6.65 1.61
CA ARG A 251 10.41 -7.84 2.28
C ARG A 251 9.33 -8.72 2.89
N MET A 252 8.07 -8.31 2.79
CA MET A 252 6.91 -9.04 3.31
C MET A 252 6.31 -9.94 2.23
N PRO A 253 5.70 -11.08 2.60
CA PRO A 253 5.01 -11.93 1.66
C PRO A 253 3.67 -11.31 1.23
N SER A 254 3.16 -11.70 0.05
CA SER A 254 1.97 -11.06 -0.53
C SER A 254 0.66 -11.31 0.25
N ASP A 255 0.67 -12.21 1.23
CA ASP A 255 -0.46 -12.53 2.11
C ASP A 255 -0.36 -11.86 3.50
N GLN A 256 0.67 -11.06 3.76
CA GLN A 256 0.78 -10.20 4.93
C GLN A 256 1.47 -8.89 4.54
N THR A 257 0.70 -7.84 4.25
CA THR A 257 1.20 -6.56 3.74
C THR A 257 0.94 -5.45 4.76
N PRO A 258 1.97 -4.85 5.37
CA PRO A 258 1.80 -3.75 6.32
C PRO A 258 1.01 -2.58 5.72
N ASN A 259 0.15 -1.93 6.52
CA ASN A 259 -0.57 -0.72 6.11
C ASN A 259 0.14 0.54 6.65
N LEU A 260 -0.06 1.68 6.00
CA LEU A 260 0.39 3.00 6.46
C LEU A 260 -0.80 3.95 6.45
N PHE A 261 -1.21 4.39 7.64
CA PHE A 261 -2.37 5.24 7.84
C PHE A 261 -2.00 6.52 8.61
N ARG A 262 -2.73 7.61 8.36
CA ARG A 262 -2.50 8.92 8.98
C ARG A 262 -3.82 9.51 9.47
N THR A 263 -3.81 10.01 10.70
CA THR A 263 -4.97 10.69 11.30
C THR A 263 -4.54 11.86 12.20
N GLY A 264 -5.52 12.62 12.69
CA GLY A 264 -5.31 13.87 13.43
C GLY A 264 -4.86 15.02 12.54
N VAL A 265 -4.08 15.94 13.09
CA VAL A 265 -3.60 17.14 12.37
C VAL A 265 -2.49 16.75 11.40
N SER A 266 -2.65 17.11 10.12
CA SER A 266 -1.64 16.86 9.09
C SER A 266 -0.32 17.56 9.42
N ASN A 267 0.79 16.81 9.33
CA ASN A 267 2.13 17.32 9.59
C ASN A 267 3.16 16.73 8.61
N PRO A 268 3.31 17.34 7.42
CA PRO A 268 4.22 16.85 6.39
C PRO A 268 5.70 16.85 6.82
N ALA A 269 6.09 17.72 7.75
CA ALA A 269 7.44 17.72 8.30
C ALA A 269 7.70 16.43 9.08
N PHE A 270 6.76 16.05 9.96
CA PHE A 270 6.80 14.76 10.64
C PHE A 270 6.76 13.58 9.66
N ASP A 271 5.93 13.62 8.62
CA ASP A 271 5.87 12.54 7.62
C ASP A 271 7.18 12.32 6.84
N ALA A 272 7.95 13.39 6.65
CA ALA A 272 9.24 13.38 5.96
C ALA A 272 10.42 13.04 6.88
N GLU A 273 10.22 13.05 8.20
CA GLU A 273 11.26 12.70 9.15
C GLU A 273 11.66 11.23 9.02
N LYS A 274 12.91 10.96 9.42
CA LYS A 274 13.38 9.60 9.61
C LYS A 274 12.56 8.94 10.73
N PRO A 275 12.06 7.70 10.56
CA PRO A 275 11.37 6.98 11.61
C PRO A 275 12.15 7.00 12.94
N PHE A 276 11.40 7.09 14.04
CA PHE A 276 11.93 7.18 15.41
C PHE A 276 12.64 8.49 15.77
N SER A 277 12.75 9.49 14.88
CA SER A 277 13.47 10.74 15.23
C SER A 277 12.76 11.58 16.32
N ILE A 278 13.51 11.97 17.36
CA ILE A 278 12.97 12.77 18.48
C ILE A 278 12.99 14.29 18.20
N GLY A 279 13.88 14.79 17.34
CA GLY A 279 13.97 16.23 17.01
C GLY A 279 13.56 16.57 15.59
N ALA A 280 12.90 17.72 15.40
CA ALA A 280 12.67 18.29 14.07
C ALA A 280 14.01 18.75 13.47
N ALA A 281 14.28 18.43 12.20
CA ALA A 281 15.32 19.12 11.45
C ALA A 281 14.91 20.59 11.29
N SER A 282 15.52 21.47 12.07
CA SER A 282 15.39 22.91 11.89
C SER A 282 16.06 23.32 10.57
N THR A 283 15.29 23.50 9.51
CA THR A 283 15.69 24.38 8.42
C THR A 283 15.13 25.77 8.68
N GLY A 284 15.90 26.56 9.43
CA GLY A 284 15.78 28.01 9.37
C GLY A 284 16.06 28.48 7.95
N GLY A 285 15.03 28.99 7.30
CA GLY A 285 15.12 29.69 6.02
C GLY A 285 14.16 30.87 6.08
N THR A 286 14.71 32.06 6.32
CA THR A 286 14.01 33.34 6.22
C THR A 286 13.49 33.54 4.80
N GLY A 287 12.17 33.55 4.64
CA GLY A 287 11.50 33.89 3.39
C GLY A 287 10.02 34.17 3.64
N SER A 288 9.68 35.46 3.77
CA SER A 288 8.29 35.91 3.77
C SER A 288 7.62 35.55 2.45
N GLY A 289 6.53 34.77 2.48
CA GLY A 289 5.68 34.56 1.29
C GLY A 289 4.72 33.38 1.39
N SER A 290 3.53 33.61 1.96
CA SER A 290 2.29 32.80 1.88
C SER A 290 2.37 31.34 2.36
N GLY A 291 1.39 30.90 3.16
CA GLY A 291 1.23 29.50 3.62
C GLY A 291 0.90 28.47 2.53
N MET A 292 1.39 28.69 1.30
CA MET A 292 1.23 27.82 0.15
C MET A 292 2.60 27.32 -0.34
N SER A 293 2.75 26.02 -0.55
CA SER A 293 3.98 25.43 -1.06
C SER A 293 3.71 24.16 -1.87
N ILE A 294 4.61 23.83 -2.80
CA ILE A 294 4.63 22.55 -3.50
C ILE A 294 6.06 22.04 -3.56
N SER A 295 6.26 20.75 -3.32
CA SER A 295 7.57 20.12 -3.38
C SER A 295 7.50 18.68 -3.89
N ALA A 296 8.48 18.29 -4.69
CA ALA A 296 8.81 16.91 -5.02
C ALA A 296 10.26 16.63 -4.61
N PRO A 297 10.69 15.36 -4.54
CA PRO A 297 12.09 15.00 -4.39
C PRO A 297 12.99 15.72 -5.40
N ALA A 298 14.25 16.00 -5.04
CA ALA A 298 15.21 16.65 -5.94
C ALA A 298 15.48 15.82 -7.21
N SER A 299 15.41 14.50 -7.07
CA SER A 299 15.43 13.54 -8.16
C SER A 299 14.39 12.44 -7.93
N PHE A 300 13.91 11.85 -9.01
CA PHE A 300 12.93 10.78 -9.00
C PHE A 300 13.29 9.77 -10.08
N THR A 301 13.12 8.48 -9.80
CA THR A 301 13.44 7.43 -10.76
C THR A 301 12.42 7.47 -11.91
N ASN A 302 12.91 7.48 -13.15
CA ASN A 302 12.04 7.40 -14.34
C ASN A 302 11.50 5.98 -14.50
N GLY A 303 10.50 5.64 -13.67
CA GLY A 303 9.92 4.30 -13.55
C GLY A 303 8.40 4.26 -13.73
N ALA A 304 7.79 3.13 -13.33
CA ALA A 304 6.36 2.88 -13.49
C ALA A 304 5.47 3.73 -12.56
N THR A 305 5.99 4.12 -11.40
CA THR A 305 5.25 4.90 -10.40
C THR A 305 5.26 6.38 -10.75
N PRO A 306 4.10 7.07 -10.84
CA PRO A 306 4.05 8.50 -11.04
C PRO A 306 4.67 9.30 -9.89
N VAL A 307 5.34 10.41 -10.23
CA VAL A 307 5.81 11.36 -9.23
C VAL A 307 4.64 11.94 -8.44
N SER A 308 4.82 12.03 -7.12
CA SER A 308 3.88 12.67 -6.21
C SER A 308 4.50 13.94 -5.64
N PHE A 309 3.70 15.00 -5.60
CA PHE A 309 4.07 16.30 -5.05
C PHE A 309 3.38 16.45 -3.69
N SER A 310 4.12 16.90 -2.68
CA SER A 310 3.53 17.44 -1.46
C SER A 310 3.01 18.83 -1.75
N VAL A 311 1.80 19.14 -1.29
CA VAL A 311 1.08 20.39 -1.52
C VAL A 311 0.65 20.97 -0.17
N SER A 312 0.82 22.27 0.02
CA SER A 312 0.24 23.04 1.12
C SER A 312 -0.50 24.22 0.53
N VAL A 313 -1.74 24.44 0.97
CA VAL A 313 -2.55 25.63 0.67
C VAL A 313 -3.25 26.08 1.96
N PRO A 314 -3.65 27.36 2.10
CA PRO A 314 -4.41 27.81 3.25
C PRO A 314 -5.68 26.99 3.47
N SER A 315 -6.11 26.86 4.73
CA SER A 315 -7.34 26.14 5.07
C SER A 315 -8.55 26.68 4.30
N GLY A 316 -9.45 25.78 3.90
CA GLY A 316 -10.64 26.11 3.10
C GLY A 316 -10.38 26.47 1.63
N HIS A 317 -9.13 26.39 1.15
CA HIS A 317 -8.79 26.64 -0.25
C HIS A 317 -8.68 25.35 -1.06
N TYR A 318 -8.76 25.50 -2.38
CA TYR A 318 -8.60 24.46 -3.37
C TYR A 318 -7.36 24.75 -4.21
N PHE A 319 -6.80 23.72 -4.84
CA PHE A 319 -5.58 23.85 -5.59
C PHE A 319 -5.61 23.16 -6.95
N ALA A 320 -4.70 23.61 -7.82
CA ALA A 320 -4.34 22.93 -9.05
C ALA A 320 -2.82 22.90 -9.22
N VAL A 321 -2.31 21.83 -9.84
CA VAL A 321 -0.89 21.65 -10.13
C VAL A 321 -0.67 21.73 -11.62
N GLU A 322 0.38 22.46 -12.01
CA GLU A 322 0.90 22.44 -13.37
C GLU A 322 2.28 21.77 -13.37
N VAL A 323 2.52 20.92 -14.36
CA VAL A 323 3.80 20.22 -14.56
C VAL A 323 4.23 20.38 -16.01
N ALA A 324 5.49 20.74 -16.23
CA ALA A 324 6.03 21.02 -17.55
C ALA A 324 7.41 20.37 -17.73
N THR A 325 7.76 19.98 -18.96
CA THR A 325 9.10 19.50 -19.29
C THR A 325 10.13 20.63 -19.38
N ASP A 326 9.66 21.88 -19.51
CA ASP A 326 10.44 23.11 -19.52
C ASP A 326 9.73 24.17 -18.68
N ALA A 327 10.47 24.83 -17.77
CA ALA A 327 9.93 25.83 -16.86
C ALA A 327 9.34 27.04 -17.59
N SER A 328 9.89 27.41 -18.76
CA SER A 328 9.42 28.53 -19.59
C SER A 328 7.97 28.37 -20.05
N LEU A 329 7.47 27.13 -20.12
CA LEU A 329 6.09 26.84 -20.51
C LEU A 329 5.07 27.36 -19.49
N PHE A 330 5.47 27.67 -18.25
CA PHE A 330 4.58 28.30 -17.27
C PHE A 330 4.22 29.74 -17.65
N ASN A 331 5.03 30.44 -18.43
CA ASN A 331 4.69 31.75 -18.97
C ASN A 331 3.67 31.62 -20.12
N SER A 332 2.40 31.84 -19.81
CA SER A 332 1.29 31.64 -20.75
C SER A 332 1.31 32.65 -21.90
N THR A 333 1.71 33.89 -21.65
CA THR A 333 1.78 34.95 -22.65
C THR A 333 2.88 34.70 -23.67
N ALA A 334 4.05 34.26 -23.23
CA ALA A 334 5.19 34.04 -24.12
C ALA A 334 5.14 32.67 -24.82
N ASN A 335 4.79 31.60 -24.09
CA ASN A 335 4.97 30.22 -24.55
C ASN A 335 3.70 29.37 -24.49
N GLY A 336 2.53 29.95 -24.18
CA GLY A 336 1.28 29.20 -24.03
C GLY A 336 0.87 28.42 -25.28
N GLY A 337 1.13 28.95 -26.47
CA GLY A 337 0.85 28.28 -27.74
C GLY A 337 1.71 27.06 -28.04
N GLN A 338 2.79 26.83 -27.27
CA GLN A 338 3.69 25.68 -27.43
C GLN A 338 3.29 24.50 -26.53
N ARG A 339 2.33 24.69 -25.62
CA ARG A 339 1.85 23.67 -24.68
C ARG A 339 1.07 22.59 -25.44
N ASN A 340 1.40 21.34 -25.19
CA ASN A 340 0.68 20.15 -25.65
C ASN A 340 0.78 19.05 -24.58
N ASP A 341 0.05 17.95 -24.77
CA ASP A 341 -0.07 16.90 -23.76
C ASP A 341 1.24 16.14 -23.46
N ASN A 342 2.27 16.30 -24.29
CA ASN A 342 3.59 15.69 -24.11
C ASN A 342 4.59 16.58 -23.36
N ASN A 343 4.33 17.89 -23.25
CA ASN A 343 5.24 18.83 -22.60
C ASN A 343 4.61 19.64 -21.45
N PHE A 344 3.28 19.57 -21.29
CA PHE A 344 2.56 20.35 -20.29
C PHE A 344 1.32 19.61 -19.78
N TYR A 345 1.18 19.56 -18.46
CA TYR A 345 0.00 19.08 -17.76
C TYR A 345 -0.52 20.16 -16.80
N ALA A 346 -1.84 20.28 -16.70
CA ALA A 346 -2.51 21.16 -15.76
C ALA A 346 -3.74 20.48 -15.18
N SER A 347 -3.80 20.35 -13.84
CA SER A 347 -4.92 19.65 -13.20
C SER A 347 -6.22 20.46 -13.21
N TRP A 348 -6.16 21.78 -13.43
CA TRP A 348 -7.34 22.64 -13.52
C TRP A 348 -8.17 22.44 -14.81
N LYS A 349 -7.67 21.65 -15.77
CA LYS A 349 -8.46 21.22 -16.95
C LYS A 349 -9.67 20.34 -16.56
N VAL A 350 -9.68 19.83 -15.32
CA VAL A 350 -10.76 19.01 -14.76
C VAL A 350 -11.27 19.68 -13.49
N ALA A 351 -12.58 19.91 -13.40
CA ALA A 351 -13.25 20.43 -12.20
C ALA A 351 -13.86 19.27 -11.39
N PRO A 352 -14.00 19.41 -10.05
CA PRO A 352 -13.55 20.54 -9.22
C PRO A 352 -12.03 20.53 -8.98
N PHE A 353 -11.49 21.70 -8.62
CA PHE A 353 -10.15 21.86 -8.08
C PHE A 353 -9.98 21.03 -6.80
N ARG A 354 -8.73 20.68 -6.49
CA ARG A 354 -8.43 19.64 -5.50
C ARG A 354 -8.29 20.21 -4.09
N GLN A 355 -8.54 19.38 -3.10
CA GLN A 355 -8.16 19.64 -1.70
C GLN A 355 -7.31 18.48 -1.21
N GLY A 356 -6.52 18.72 -0.17
CA GLY A 356 -5.57 17.76 0.37
C GLY A 356 -4.15 18.29 0.38
N ASN A 357 -3.21 17.44 0.78
CA ASN A 357 -1.82 17.79 1.02
C ASN A 357 -0.85 17.12 0.03
N SER A 358 -1.38 16.49 -1.02
CA SER A 358 -0.59 15.82 -2.04
C SER A 358 -1.27 15.87 -3.40
N PHE A 359 -0.47 15.74 -4.44
CA PHE A 359 -0.92 15.56 -5.81
C PHE A 359 -0.04 14.52 -6.48
N THR A 360 -0.60 13.36 -6.82
CA THR A 360 0.09 12.40 -7.69
C THR A 360 -0.22 12.73 -9.13
N LEU A 361 0.81 12.90 -9.95
CA LEU A 361 0.62 13.12 -11.39
C LEU A 361 -0.16 11.92 -11.96
N PRO A 362 -1.27 12.14 -12.68
CA PRO A 362 -2.02 11.05 -13.29
C PRO A 362 -1.11 10.17 -14.15
N LEU A 363 -1.33 8.85 -14.11
CA LEU A 363 -0.45 7.88 -14.75
C LEU A 363 -0.26 8.14 -16.25
N ASP A 364 -1.30 8.60 -16.94
CA ASP A 364 -1.26 8.98 -18.34
C ASP A 364 -0.38 10.24 -18.57
N ALA A 365 -0.51 11.27 -17.73
CA ALA A 365 0.30 12.48 -17.79
C ALA A 365 1.76 12.21 -17.42
N TRP A 366 2.01 11.38 -16.40
CA TRP A 366 3.34 10.89 -16.04
C TRP A 366 4.00 10.16 -17.20
N ASN A 367 3.26 9.25 -17.83
CA ASN A 367 3.75 8.49 -18.97
C ASN A 367 4.07 9.38 -20.16
N ARG A 368 3.31 10.46 -20.44
CA ARG A 368 3.64 11.39 -21.54
C ARG A 368 4.84 12.27 -21.21
N LEU A 369 4.87 12.88 -20.03
CA LEU A 369 5.88 13.88 -19.66
C LEU A 369 7.29 13.28 -19.42
N ARG A 370 7.38 12.01 -18.99
CA ARG A 370 8.67 11.36 -18.68
C ARG A 370 9.45 10.81 -19.88
N GLN A 371 8.87 10.85 -21.09
CA GLN A 371 9.39 10.17 -22.30
C GLN A 371 10.56 10.89 -23.01
N GLY A 372 11.02 12.03 -22.49
CA GLY A 372 12.18 12.75 -23.04
C GLY A 372 12.71 13.89 -22.17
N ALA A 373 12.16 14.06 -20.97
CA ALA A 373 12.54 15.12 -20.05
C ALA A 373 13.59 14.63 -19.06
N ALA A 374 14.75 15.29 -19.00
CA ALA A 374 15.73 15.04 -17.93
C ALA A 374 15.26 15.62 -16.58
N ARG A 375 14.27 16.51 -16.59
CA ARG A 375 13.68 17.15 -15.42
C ARG A 375 12.23 17.56 -15.71
N LEU A 376 11.36 17.43 -14.72
CA LEU A 376 10.02 18.01 -14.76
C LEU A 376 9.96 19.19 -13.80
N TYR A 377 9.42 20.31 -14.27
CA TYR A 377 9.18 21.51 -13.48
C TYR A 377 7.73 21.53 -13.03
N TYR A 378 7.46 22.12 -11.88
CA TYR A 378 6.11 22.15 -11.32
C TYR A 378 5.82 23.47 -10.61
N ARG A 379 4.53 23.84 -10.57
CA ARG A 379 4.05 24.94 -9.73
C ARG A 379 2.62 24.67 -9.26
N LEU A 380 2.24 25.36 -8.20
CA LEU A 380 0.95 25.21 -7.54
C LEU A 380 0.14 26.49 -7.64
N TRP A 381 -1.13 26.32 -7.96
CA TRP A 381 -2.17 27.34 -7.92
C TRP A 381 -3.10 27.06 -6.75
N CYS A 382 -3.55 28.10 -6.06
CA CYS A 382 -4.51 28.04 -4.95
C CYS A 382 -5.65 29.02 -5.21
N THR A 383 -6.87 28.68 -4.80
CA THR A 383 -8.09 29.50 -4.97
C THR A 383 -9.09 29.24 -3.85
N ALA A 384 -9.90 30.23 -3.52
CA ALA A 384 -10.95 30.12 -2.50
C ALA A 384 -12.22 29.40 -3.00
N SER A 385 -12.28 28.97 -4.26
CA SER A 385 -13.46 28.31 -4.85
C SER A 385 -13.11 26.92 -5.45
N PRO A 386 -14.00 25.92 -5.31
CA PRO A 386 -13.81 24.59 -5.89
C PRO A 386 -13.85 24.56 -7.43
N THR A 387 -14.41 25.58 -8.08
CA THR A 387 -14.70 25.52 -9.53
C THR A 387 -14.32 26.80 -10.28
N ALA A 388 -13.86 27.83 -9.57
CA ALA A 388 -13.47 29.12 -10.16
C ALA A 388 -12.20 29.66 -9.53
N TRP A 389 -11.47 30.50 -10.28
CA TRP A 389 -10.31 31.23 -9.79
C TRP A 389 -10.74 32.48 -9.02
N VAL A 390 -10.90 32.37 -7.71
CA VAL A 390 -11.33 33.44 -6.80
C VAL A 390 -10.24 33.65 -5.76
N ASN A 391 -9.75 34.90 -5.62
CA ASN A 391 -8.65 35.25 -4.70
C ASN A 391 -7.43 34.32 -4.84
N TYR A 392 -7.08 34.00 -6.09
CA TYR A 392 -6.12 32.94 -6.35
C TYR A 392 -4.66 33.41 -6.13
N GLN A 393 -3.79 32.45 -5.84
CA GLN A 393 -2.35 32.64 -5.70
C GLN A 393 -1.61 31.54 -6.49
N VAL A 394 -0.36 31.81 -6.87
CA VAL A 394 0.50 30.83 -7.55
C VAL A 394 1.90 30.83 -6.92
N THR A 395 2.52 29.67 -6.72
CA THR A 395 3.86 29.56 -6.11
C THR A 395 4.97 30.11 -7.02
N THR A 396 4.76 30.04 -8.34
CA THR A 396 5.68 30.57 -9.35
C THR A 396 4.90 31.34 -10.42
N ALA A 397 4.98 32.67 -10.40
CA ALA A 397 4.29 33.53 -11.36
C ALA A 397 4.85 33.38 -12.79
N ASP A 398 4.02 33.66 -13.80
CA ASP A 398 4.40 33.58 -15.23
C ASP A 398 5.66 34.40 -15.57
N THR A 399 5.82 35.58 -14.95
CA THR A 399 6.99 36.46 -15.15
C THR A 399 8.28 35.90 -14.54
N ASN A 400 8.18 34.94 -13.61
CA ASN A 400 9.32 34.28 -12.96
C ASN A 400 9.33 32.76 -13.21
N ALA A 401 8.76 32.34 -14.35
CA ALA A 401 8.60 30.93 -14.71
C ALA A 401 9.89 30.10 -14.58
N GLN A 402 11.04 30.71 -14.89
CA GLN A 402 12.36 30.06 -14.83
C GLN A 402 12.80 29.66 -13.42
N SER A 403 12.24 30.27 -12.37
CA SER A 403 12.54 29.89 -10.99
C SER A 403 11.68 28.73 -10.48
N ALA A 404 10.87 28.09 -11.34
CA ALA A 404 10.02 26.99 -10.93
C ALA A 404 10.85 25.82 -10.40
N PRO A 405 10.46 25.22 -9.26
CA PRO A 405 11.14 24.03 -8.77
C PRO A 405 10.97 22.87 -9.76
N GLY A 406 11.94 21.95 -9.76
CA GLY A 406 11.91 20.81 -10.67
C GLY A 406 12.57 19.55 -10.11
N VAL A 407 12.02 18.41 -10.51
CA VAL A 407 12.48 17.07 -10.14
C VAL A 407 13.31 16.46 -11.27
N ALA A 408 14.56 16.12 -11.01
CA ALA A 408 15.42 15.47 -12.00
C ALA A 408 14.96 14.01 -12.21
N LEU A 409 14.80 13.59 -13.47
CA LEU A 409 14.47 12.20 -13.78
C LEU A 409 15.75 11.39 -13.94
N THR A 410 15.94 10.43 -13.04
CA THR A 410 17.14 9.56 -13.01
C THR A 410 16.84 8.23 -13.67
N ALA A 411 17.80 7.72 -14.46
CA ALA A 411 17.73 6.39 -15.04
C ALA A 411 17.74 5.34 -13.92
N GLN A 412 16.95 4.28 -14.06
CA GLN A 412 16.92 3.18 -13.12
C GLN A 412 18.20 2.33 -13.29
N SER A 413 19.05 2.26 -12.27
CA SER A 413 20.22 1.35 -12.23
C SER A 413 19.76 -0.08 -11.91
N GLN A 414 20.08 -1.04 -12.79
CA GLN A 414 19.72 -2.45 -12.64
C GLN A 414 20.56 -3.19 -11.58
N PRO A 415 19.95 -4.01 -10.72
CA PRO A 415 20.62 -5.16 -10.10
C PRO A 415 20.61 -6.35 -11.09
N GLY A 416 21.77 -6.95 -11.34
CA GLY A 416 21.85 -8.18 -12.13
C GLY A 416 21.49 -9.42 -11.32
N SER A 417 20.76 -10.36 -11.93
CA SER A 417 21.09 -11.80 -12.00
C SER A 417 19.90 -12.65 -12.46
N GLY A 418 20.16 -13.66 -13.29
CA GLY A 418 19.62 -15.00 -13.00
C GLY A 418 18.47 -15.53 -13.86
N GLY A 419 18.49 -15.33 -15.17
CA GLY A 419 17.72 -16.13 -16.12
C GLY A 419 18.36 -15.98 -17.49
N GLU A 420 18.60 -17.06 -18.22
CA GLU A 420 19.19 -17.02 -19.57
C GLU A 420 18.37 -16.08 -20.47
N ASP A 421 18.91 -14.88 -20.69
CA ASP A 421 18.40 -13.95 -21.70
C ASP A 421 18.85 -14.46 -23.08
N THR A 422 17.98 -15.22 -23.73
CA THR A 422 18.21 -15.68 -25.11
C THR A 422 17.96 -14.57 -26.14
N GLY A 423 17.64 -13.34 -25.70
CA GLY A 423 17.29 -12.21 -26.58
C GLY A 423 16.02 -12.41 -27.42
N THR A 424 15.36 -13.55 -27.28
CA THR A 424 14.25 -13.99 -28.14
C THR A 424 12.90 -13.69 -27.48
N PRO A 425 12.01 -12.93 -28.13
CA PRO A 425 10.69 -12.63 -27.58
C PRO A 425 9.86 -13.89 -27.28
N ALA A 426 9.35 -14.03 -26.06
CA ALA A 426 8.58 -15.18 -25.60
C ALA A 426 7.43 -14.80 -24.65
N ILE A 427 6.38 -15.63 -24.65
CA ILE A 427 5.28 -15.59 -23.66
C ILE A 427 4.90 -17.02 -23.31
N THR A 428 4.70 -17.30 -22.02
CA THR A 428 4.30 -18.63 -21.52
C THR A 428 3.19 -18.53 -20.48
N ALA A 429 2.40 -19.60 -20.38
CA ALA A 429 1.39 -19.82 -19.35
C ALA A 429 1.45 -21.31 -18.94
N PRO A 430 0.93 -21.68 -17.75
CA PRO A 430 0.76 -23.09 -17.39
C PRO A 430 -0.07 -23.84 -18.44
N THR A 431 0.15 -25.15 -18.61
CA THR A 431 -0.60 -25.97 -19.59
C THR A 431 -2.08 -26.16 -19.22
N THR A 432 -2.40 -26.04 -17.93
CA THR A 432 -3.76 -26.13 -17.38
C THR A 432 -3.96 -25.02 -16.34
N PHE A 433 -5.17 -24.49 -16.25
CA PHE A 433 -5.51 -23.40 -15.34
C PHE A 433 -6.92 -23.56 -14.75
N PRO A 434 -7.14 -23.40 -13.43
CA PRO A 434 -8.47 -23.56 -12.81
C PRO A 434 -9.47 -22.52 -13.32
N ALA A 435 -10.59 -22.96 -13.87
CA ALA A 435 -11.64 -22.07 -14.37
C ALA A 435 -12.29 -21.25 -13.23
N ASN A 436 -12.42 -21.82 -12.04
CA ASN A 436 -12.96 -21.17 -10.85
C ASN A 436 -11.93 -20.30 -10.09
N GLY A 437 -10.69 -20.23 -10.56
CA GLY A 437 -9.60 -19.48 -9.92
C GLY A 437 -9.54 -17.99 -10.28
N ALA A 438 -8.62 -17.28 -9.61
CA ALA A 438 -8.25 -15.90 -9.94
C ALA A 438 -7.65 -15.82 -11.35
N ALA A 439 -7.63 -14.61 -11.94
CA ALA A 439 -7.20 -14.42 -13.32
C ALA A 439 -5.75 -14.92 -13.57
N PRO A 440 -5.47 -15.49 -14.75
CA PRO A 440 -4.17 -16.05 -15.06
C PRO A 440 -3.09 -14.97 -15.20
N ARG A 441 -1.89 -15.32 -14.73
CA ARG A 441 -0.66 -14.56 -14.91
C ARG A 441 0.22 -15.24 -15.96
N PHE A 442 0.52 -14.53 -17.04
CA PHE A 442 1.43 -14.97 -18.11
C PHE A 442 2.85 -14.57 -17.75
N GLN A 443 3.84 -15.41 -18.08
CA GLN A 443 5.23 -14.97 -18.08
C GLN A 443 5.57 -14.37 -19.45
N VAL A 444 6.25 -13.23 -19.48
CA VAL A 444 6.57 -12.50 -20.71
C VAL A 444 8.04 -12.10 -20.75
N ASN A 445 8.65 -12.25 -21.91
CA ASN A 445 9.97 -11.74 -22.24
C ASN A 445 9.91 -11.06 -23.63
N PRO A 446 9.70 -9.74 -23.73
CA PRO A 446 9.70 -9.04 -25.02
C PRO A 446 11.09 -8.82 -25.64
N GLY A 447 12.17 -9.20 -24.94
CA GLY A 447 13.55 -8.83 -25.27
C GLY A 447 13.96 -7.50 -24.65
N ALA A 448 15.27 -7.28 -24.57
CA ALA A 448 15.86 -6.09 -23.96
C ALA A 448 15.39 -4.80 -24.65
N GLY A 449 15.03 -3.78 -23.85
CA GLY A 449 14.68 -2.45 -24.36
C GLY A 449 13.35 -2.34 -25.11
N ARG A 450 12.53 -3.39 -25.10
CA ARG A 450 11.26 -3.44 -25.85
C ARG A 450 10.03 -3.29 -24.97
N TYR A 451 8.97 -2.76 -25.57
CA TYR A 451 7.63 -2.70 -25.02
C TYR A 451 6.77 -3.83 -25.58
N TYR A 452 5.66 -4.16 -24.93
CA TYR A 452 4.82 -5.28 -25.30
C TYR A 452 3.34 -5.08 -25.02
N ALA A 453 2.54 -5.83 -25.78
CA ALA A 453 1.13 -6.04 -25.53
C ALA A 453 0.80 -7.52 -25.59
N VAL A 454 -0.12 -7.97 -24.74
CA VAL A 454 -0.60 -9.35 -24.71
C VAL A 454 -1.97 -9.42 -25.36
N GLU A 455 -2.15 -10.43 -26.21
CA GLU A 455 -3.45 -10.78 -26.77
C GLU A 455 -3.89 -12.15 -26.26
N VAL A 456 -5.16 -12.27 -25.89
CA VAL A 456 -5.77 -13.52 -25.40
C VAL A 456 -7.10 -13.74 -26.12
N SER A 457 -7.38 -14.97 -26.53
CA SER A 457 -8.52 -15.32 -27.37
C SER A 457 -9.12 -16.68 -26.99
N THR A 458 -10.43 -16.85 -27.19
CA THR A 458 -11.11 -18.14 -27.05
C THR A 458 -10.85 -19.10 -28.22
N ASN A 459 -10.33 -18.57 -29.33
CA ASN A 459 -9.99 -19.35 -30.53
C ASN A 459 -8.73 -18.80 -31.21
N SER A 460 -7.75 -19.65 -31.52
CA SER A 460 -6.49 -19.23 -32.17
C SER A 460 -6.71 -18.62 -33.55
N TRP A 461 -7.77 -19.01 -34.27
CA TRP A 461 -8.10 -18.44 -35.57
C TRP A 461 -8.37 -16.93 -35.51
N TYR A 462 -8.84 -16.39 -34.37
CA TYR A 462 -9.01 -14.95 -34.23
C TYR A 462 -7.69 -14.17 -34.28
N PHE A 463 -6.53 -14.81 -34.17
CA PHE A 463 -5.24 -14.15 -34.38
C PHE A 463 -4.87 -13.97 -35.86
N THR A 464 -5.56 -14.63 -36.79
CA THR A 464 -5.29 -14.49 -38.23
C THR A 464 -6.08 -13.33 -38.84
N ASP A 465 -5.61 -12.80 -39.96
CA ASP A 465 -6.29 -11.70 -40.66
C ASP A 465 -7.69 -12.11 -41.15
N GLN A 466 -7.84 -13.38 -41.57
CA GLN A 466 -9.08 -13.95 -42.08
C GLN A 466 -10.26 -13.86 -41.10
N TYR A 467 -10.00 -14.01 -39.80
CA TYR A 467 -11.05 -14.00 -38.76
C TYR A 467 -10.98 -12.79 -37.84
N SER A 468 -10.10 -11.82 -38.14
CA SER A 468 -9.91 -10.62 -37.32
C SER A 468 -11.16 -9.76 -37.18
N ALA A 469 -12.02 -9.73 -38.21
CA ALA A 469 -13.29 -9.00 -38.20
C ALA A 469 -14.36 -9.59 -37.26
N GLN A 470 -14.17 -10.82 -36.78
CA GLN A 470 -15.09 -11.51 -35.87
C GLN A 470 -14.74 -11.32 -34.38
N ARG A 471 -13.66 -10.58 -34.10
CA ARG A 471 -13.23 -10.24 -32.74
C ARG A 471 -14.26 -9.33 -32.09
N ASN A 472 -14.62 -9.66 -30.86
CA ASN A 472 -15.40 -8.84 -29.95
C ASN A 472 -14.92 -9.06 -28.52
N ASP A 473 -15.44 -8.31 -27.56
CA ASP A 473 -14.94 -8.39 -26.20
C ASP A 473 -15.17 -9.79 -25.57
N ASN A 474 -16.18 -10.54 -25.98
CA ASN A 474 -16.47 -11.88 -25.45
C ASN A 474 -15.47 -12.95 -25.91
N ASN A 475 -14.79 -12.75 -27.04
CA ASN A 475 -13.92 -13.77 -27.62
C ASN A 475 -12.46 -13.34 -27.80
N PHE A 476 -12.15 -12.06 -27.63
CA PHE A 476 -10.82 -11.51 -27.87
C PHE A 476 -10.48 -10.35 -26.92
N TYR A 477 -9.24 -10.35 -26.44
CA TYR A 477 -8.64 -9.27 -25.68
C TYR A 477 -7.27 -8.91 -26.25
N GLY A 478 -6.98 -7.61 -26.31
CA GLY A 478 -5.66 -7.09 -26.62
C GLY A 478 -5.32 -5.94 -25.69
N SER A 479 -4.22 -6.06 -24.94
CA SER A 479 -3.81 -5.03 -23.99
C SER A 479 -3.36 -3.74 -24.65
N TRP A 480 -3.09 -3.76 -25.97
CA TRP A 480 -2.75 -2.60 -26.78
C TRP A 480 -3.90 -1.59 -26.94
N LYS A 481 -5.12 -1.96 -26.55
CA LYS A 481 -6.26 -1.03 -26.43
C LYS A 481 -5.99 0.07 -25.39
N VAL A 482 -4.99 -0.12 -24.52
CA VAL A 482 -4.55 0.83 -23.50
C VAL A 482 -3.10 1.22 -23.80
N ALA A 483 -2.87 2.50 -24.07
CA ALA A 483 -1.52 3.07 -24.20
C ALA A 483 -1.08 3.74 -22.87
N PRO A 484 0.21 3.71 -22.52
CA PRO A 484 1.32 3.08 -23.25
C PRO A 484 1.37 1.55 -23.11
N PHE A 485 2.01 0.88 -24.07
CA PHE A 485 2.37 -0.53 -24.01
C PHE A 485 3.32 -0.81 -22.83
N ARG A 486 3.30 -2.03 -22.29
CA ARG A 486 4.06 -2.41 -21.08
C ARG A 486 5.54 -2.63 -21.42
N SER A 487 6.46 -2.58 -20.45
CA SER A 487 7.91 -2.76 -20.68
C SER A 487 8.51 -3.83 -19.76
N SER A 488 9.44 -4.64 -20.27
CA SER A 488 10.19 -5.61 -19.45
C SER A 488 11.19 -4.99 -18.48
N ALA A 489 11.60 -3.74 -18.71
CA ALA A 489 12.46 -3.00 -17.78
C ALA A 489 11.72 -2.51 -16.52
N LEU A 490 10.38 -2.50 -16.55
CA LEU A 490 9.52 -1.87 -15.55
C LEU A 490 8.59 -2.87 -14.83
N TYR A 491 8.49 -4.11 -15.29
CA TYR A 491 7.66 -5.17 -14.71
C TYR A 491 8.42 -6.50 -14.67
N PRO A 492 8.41 -7.26 -13.56
CA PRO A 492 9.07 -8.56 -13.48
C PRO A 492 8.33 -9.54 -14.39
N SER A 493 8.89 -9.79 -15.58
CA SER A 493 8.66 -10.94 -16.48
C SER A 493 7.25 -11.56 -16.52
N ALA A 494 6.19 -10.76 -16.32
CA ALA A 494 4.83 -11.27 -16.20
C ALA A 494 3.73 -10.25 -16.55
N PHE A 495 2.57 -10.75 -16.96
CA PHE A 495 1.36 -10.00 -17.29
C PHE A 495 0.16 -10.63 -16.61
N ASP A 496 -0.55 -9.86 -15.78
CA ASP A 496 -1.81 -10.28 -15.17
C ASP A 496 -2.98 -9.96 -16.08
N LEU A 497 -3.79 -10.97 -16.41
CA LEU A 497 -5.03 -10.75 -17.15
C LEU A 497 -6.03 -10.01 -16.25
N PRO A 498 -6.67 -8.92 -16.71
CA PRO A 498 -7.69 -8.25 -15.92
C PRO A 498 -8.83 -9.22 -15.53
N ALA A 499 -9.34 -9.09 -14.30
CA ALA A 499 -10.31 -10.05 -13.74
C ALA A 499 -11.64 -10.08 -14.51
N ASP A 500 -12.07 -8.94 -15.05
CA ASP A 500 -13.26 -8.81 -15.89
C ASP A 500 -13.06 -9.49 -17.26
N VAL A 501 -11.87 -9.33 -17.85
CA VAL A 501 -11.46 -9.99 -19.10
C VAL A 501 -11.38 -11.49 -18.90
N TRP A 502 -10.77 -11.94 -17.80
CA TRP A 502 -10.68 -13.35 -17.43
C TRP A 502 -12.05 -13.99 -17.35
N SER A 503 -12.96 -13.40 -16.57
CA SER A 503 -14.32 -13.92 -16.38
C SER A 503 -15.03 -14.09 -17.72
N ARG A 504 -14.97 -13.05 -18.55
CA ARG A 504 -15.63 -13.03 -19.86
C ARG A 504 -15.05 -14.04 -20.85
N LEU A 505 -13.72 -14.09 -21.01
CA LEU A 505 -13.09 -15.03 -21.95
C LEU A 505 -13.23 -16.48 -21.48
N ARG A 506 -13.09 -16.74 -20.17
CA ARG A 506 -13.30 -18.07 -19.58
C ARG A 506 -14.70 -18.60 -19.88
N ASP A 507 -15.72 -17.78 -19.65
CA ASP A 507 -17.12 -18.22 -19.79
C ASP A 507 -17.49 -18.48 -21.26
N ASN A 508 -16.79 -17.85 -22.20
CA ASN A 508 -17.00 -17.98 -23.64
C ASN A 508 -16.01 -18.94 -24.34
N ALA A 509 -15.12 -19.60 -23.60
CA ALA A 509 -14.16 -20.58 -24.13
C ALA A 509 -14.84 -21.95 -24.35
N THR A 510 -15.61 -22.08 -25.43
CA THR A 510 -16.46 -23.26 -25.71
C THR A 510 -15.69 -24.57 -25.92
N ASN A 511 -14.41 -24.50 -26.32
CA ASN A 511 -13.51 -25.65 -26.43
C ASN A 511 -12.73 -25.93 -25.12
N GLY A 512 -13.01 -25.19 -24.04
CA GLY A 512 -12.33 -25.31 -22.76
C GLY A 512 -10.88 -24.82 -22.77
N ARG A 513 -10.48 -23.96 -23.71
CA ARG A 513 -9.10 -23.49 -23.87
C ARG A 513 -9.05 -22.00 -24.16
N LEU A 514 -7.97 -21.35 -23.72
CA LEU A 514 -7.62 -20.00 -24.15
C LEU A 514 -6.27 -20.01 -24.84
N TYR A 515 -6.16 -19.17 -25.87
CA TYR A 515 -4.99 -19.00 -26.70
C TYR A 515 -4.39 -17.62 -26.44
N TYR A 516 -3.08 -17.50 -26.53
CA TYR A 516 -2.39 -16.26 -26.19
C TYR A 516 -1.19 -16.01 -27.10
N ARG A 517 -0.85 -14.74 -27.28
CA ARG A 517 0.40 -14.32 -27.94
C ARG A 517 0.83 -12.94 -27.43
N MET A 518 2.08 -12.57 -27.72
CA MET A 518 2.63 -11.29 -27.33
C MET A 518 3.15 -10.55 -28.56
N TRP A 519 2.81 -9.27 -28.65
CA TRP A 519 3.44 -8.32 -29.55
C TRP A 519 4.51 -7.55 -28.80
N TRP A 520 5.61 -7.21 -29.48
CA TRP A 520 6.65 -6.34 -28.97
C TRP A 520 6.92 -5.19 -29.93
N THR A 521 7.42 -4.07 -29.42
CA THR A 521 7.78 -2.88 -30.21
C THR A 521 8.87 -2.07 -29.50
N GLU A 522 9.58 -1.25 -30.25
CA GLU A 522 10.61 -0.34 -29.73
C GLU A 522 10.03 0.97 -29.18
N SER A 523 8.73 1.23 -29.38
CA SER A 523 8.06 2.44 -28.89
C SER A 523 7.00 2.15 -27.81
N PRO A 524 6.90 2.99 -26.76
CA PRO A 524 5.89 2.83 -25.71
C PRO A 524 4.46 3.09 -26.20
N THR A 525 4.25 3.76 -27.33
CA THR A 525 2.94 4.26 -27.75
C THR A 525 2.63 3.99 -29.22
N GLN A 526 3.59 3.50 -29.98
CA GLN A 526 3.46 3.26 -31.42
C GLN A 526 4.01 1.89 -31.78
N TRP A 527 3.47 1.27 -32.82
CA TRP A 527 4.02 0.04 -33.39
C TRP A 527 5.19 0.39 -34.32
N VAL A 528 6.39 0.55 -33.76
CA VAL A 528 7.64 0.83 -34.49
C VAL A 528 8.67 -0.24 -34.15
N GLY A 529 9.39 -0.75 -35.15
CA GLY A 529 10.37 -1.83 -34.95
C GLY A 529 9.74 -2.96 -34.15
N HIS A 530 8.67 -3.55 -34.67
CA HIS A 530 7.78 -4.41 -33.89
C HIS A 530 7.72 -5.83 -34.43
N GLY A 531 7.26 -6.76 -33.60
CA GLY A 531 7.07 -8.15 -33.97
C GLY A 531 6.08 -8.86 -33.05
N CYS A 532 5.82 -10.14 -33.33
CA CYS A 532 4.88 -10.96 -32.59
C CYS A 532 5.44 -12.36 -32.36
N THR A 533 5.22 -12.94 -31.17
CA THR A 533 5.59 -14.32 -30.87
C THR A 533 4.84 -15.33 -31.75
N THR A 534 3.68 -14.94 -32.30
CA THR A 534 2.91 -15.73 -33.26
C THR A 534 2.24 -14.79 -34.28
N PRO A 535 2.90 -14.50 -35.42
CA PRO A 535 2.39 -13.56 -36.44
C PRO A 535 1.01 -13.95 -36.99
N ASN A 536 0.29 -13.00 -37.59
CA ASN A 536 -1.06 -13.24 -38.11
C ASN A 536 -1.13 -14.35 -39.16
N SER A 537 -0.08 -14.54 -39.96
CA SER A 537 0.02 -15.63 -40.95
C SER A 537 0.04 -17.03 -40.35
N SER A 538 0.39 -17.15 -39.07
CA SER A 538 0.45 -18.41 -38.33
C SER A 538 -0.34 -18.36 -37.02
N GLY A 539 -1.27 -17.40 -36.88
CA GLY A 539 -2.03 -17.16 -35.66
C GLY A 539 -2.80 -18.37 -35.14
N GLN A 540 -3.24 -19.25 -36.04
CA GLN A 540 -3.90 -20.53 -35.72
C GLN A 540 -3.02 -21.47 -34.87
N ASN A 541 -1.70 -21.30 -34.89
CA ASN A 541 -0.72 -22.09 -34.14
C ASN A 541 -0.34 -21.45 -32.79
N ALA A 542 -1.06 -20.43 -32.34
CA ALA A 542 -0.76 -19.76 -31.07
C ALA A 542 -0.79 -20.74 -29.88
N PRO A 543 0.11 -20.57 -28.89
CA PRO A 543 0.12 -21.39 -27.69
C PRO A 543 -1.16 -21.18 -26.88
N SER A 544 -1.45 -22.15 -26.01
CA SER A 544 -2.73 -22.22 -25.30
C SER A 544 -2.65 -23.06 -24.05
N PHE A 545 -3.60 -22.80 -23.14
CA PHE A 545 -3.79 -23.57 -21.92
C PHE A 545 -5.22 -24.07 -21.82
N ALA A 546 -5.39 -25.22 -21.16
CA ALA A 546 -6.71 -25.80 -20.91
C ALA A 546 -7.31 -25.28 -19.60
N LEU A 547 -8.62 -25.08 -19.59
CA LEU A 547 -9.38 -24.71 -18.42
C LEU A 547 -9.78 -25.98 -17.67
N SER A 548 -9.21 -26.20 -16.48
CA SER A 548 -9.66 -27.27 -15.61
C SER A 548 -10.92 -26.82 -14.89
N ARG A 549 -12.02 -27.53 -15.13
CA ARG A 549 -13.19 -27.50 -14.25
C ARG A 549 -12.99 -28.63 -13.28
N GLU A 550 -12.82 -28.34 -11.99
CA GLU A 550 -12.91 -29.38 -10.98
C GLU A 550 -14.25 -30.09 -11.18
N PHE A 551 -14.21 -31.41 -11.29
CA PHE A 551 -15.42 -32.23 -11.32
C PHE A 551 -16.12 -32.02 -9.97
N ASP A 552 -17.17 -31.23 -9.97
CA ASP A 552 -18.01 -31.08 -8.80
C ASP A 552 -18.79 -32.39 -8.59
N LEU A 553 -18.22 -33.28 -7.77
CA LEU A 553 -18.84 -34.53 -7.35
C LEU A 553 -20.21 -34.31 -6.67
N ALA A 554 -20.47 -33.13 -6.09
CA ALA A 554 -21.76 -32.80 -5.51
C ALA A 554 -22.82 -32.55 -6.59
N SER A 555 -22.45 -31.90 -7.69
CA SER A 555 -23.35 -31.73 -8.86
C SER A 555 -23.61 -33.04 -9.61
N PHE A 556 -22.61 -33.93 -9.71
CA PHE A 556 -22.78 -35.23 -10.36
C PHE A 556 -23.71 -36.14 -9.55
N ALA A 557 -23.56 -36.15 -8.22
CA ALA A 557 -24.43 -36.89 -7.30
C ALA A 557 -25.89 -36.38 -7.28
N GLN A 558 -26.13 -35.10 -7.59
CA GLN A 558 -27.48 -34.55 -7.72
C GLN A 558 -28.11 -34.76 -9.11
N SER A 559 -27.33 -35.12 -10.12
CA SER A 559 -27.81 -35.24 -11.51
C SER A 559 -28.44 -36.61 -11.85
N GLY A 560 -28.35 -37.59 -10.95
CA GLY A 560 -29.00 -38.90 -11.11
C GLY A 560 -28.60 -39.67 -12.37
N LYS A 561 -27.39 -39.45 -12.90
CA LYS A 561 -26.82 -40.20 -14.03
C LYS A 561 -25.63 -41.03 -13.61
#